data_AF-A0A8F0D4K7-F1
#
_entry.id   AF-A0A8F0D4K7-F1
#
_cell.length_a   1.000
_cell.length_b   1.000
_cell.length_c   1.000
_cell.angle_alpha   90.00
_cell.angle_beta   90.00
_cell.angle_gamma   90.00
#
_symmetry.space_group_name_H-M   'P 1'
#
loop_
_entity.id
_entity.type
_entity.pdbx_description
1 polymer ?
#
loop_
_entity_poly.entity_id
_entity_poly.type
_entity_poly.pdbx_seq_one_letter_code
_entity_poly.pdbx_strand_id
1 'polypeptide(L)'
;MTPELSQPGKARVCRLFWCLGGAVAKNYREKSVDVVCYDELSSFEPDVEKEGSPTLLGDKRIEGSVWPKSIRGSTPKVKGSCQIEKAANESAHFMRFHVPCPHCGEEQYLKFGDAVRRSV
;
A
#
# COMPACT_ATOMS: atom_id res chain seq x y z
N MET A 1 -21.24 24.93 15.41
CA MET A 1 -21.67 23.56 15.07
C MET A 1 -20.57 22.61 15.50
N THR A 2 -20.68 22.08 16.71
CA THR A 2 -19.86 20.96 17.18
C THR A 2 -20.20 19.75 16.33
N PRO A 3 -19.24 19.03 15.74
CA PRO A 3 -19.54 17.75 15.13
C PRO A 3 -20.03 16.83 16.24
N GLU A 4 -21.24 16.32 16.09
CA GLU A 4 -21.84 15.37 17.01
C GLU A 4 -20.88 14.20 17.20
N LEU A 5 -20.60 13.93 18.46
CA LEU A 5 -19.86 12.78 18.94
C LEU A 5 -20.51 11.53 18.32
N SER A 6 -19.84 10.94 17.33
CA SER A 6 -20.20 9.63 16.83
C SER A 6 -20.27 8.69 18.03
N GLN A 7 -21.34 7.90 18.04
CA GLN A 7 -21.78 6.95 19.08
C GLN A 7 -20.62 6.32 19.87
N PRO A 8 -20.80 5.95 21.16
CA PRO A 8 -19.74 5.38 21.99
C PRO A 8 -19.17 4.11 21.35
N GLY A 9 -18.17 4.32 20.49
CA GLY A 9 -17.52 3.30 19.73
C GLY A 9 -16.67 2.53 20.70
N LYS A 10 -17.00 1.25 20.91
CA LYS A 10 -16.08 0.30 21.53
C LYS A 10 -14.71 0.55 20.93
N ALA A 11 -13.79 1.13 21.69
CA ALA A 11 -12.40 1.23 21.29
C ALA A 11 -11.95 -0.21 21.02
N ARG A 12 -11.86 -0.58 19.75
CA ARG A 12 -11.43 -1.91 19.34
C ARG A 12 -9.93 -1.91 19.57
N VAL A 13 -9.50 -2.42 20.71
CA VAL A 13 -8.08 -2.66 20.95
C VAL A 13 -7.73 -3.91 20.15
N CYS A 14 -7.30 -3.74 18.89
CA CYS A 14 -6.85 -4.82 18.04
C CYS A 14 -5.49 -5.34 18.58
N ARG A 15 -5.53 -6.24 19.58
CA ARG A 15 -4.33 -6.83 20.20
C ARG A 15 -3.70 -7.98 19.40
N LEU A 16 -4.29 -8.34 18.26
CA LEU A 16 -3.90 -9.53 17.50
C LEU A 16 -3.35 -9.14 16.13
N PHE A 17 -2.19 -9.72 15.80
CA PHE A 17 -1.52 -9.55 14.51
C PHE A 17 -1.71 -10.82 13.68
N TRP A 18 -2.23 -10.67 12.46
CA TRP A 18 -2.43 -11.76 11.52
C TRP A 18 -1.50 -11.60 10.32
N CYS A 19 -0.59 -12.56 10.13
CA CYS A 19 0.18 -12.72 8.90
C CYS A 19 -0.50 -13.78 8.02
N LEU A 20 -0.98 -13.38 6.85
CA LEU A 20 -1.71 -14.24 5.93
C LEU A 20 -1.17 -14.08 4.50
N GLY A 21 -1.26 -15.14 3.70
CA GLY A 21 -0.88 -15.10 2.29
C GLY A 21 -1.92 -14.36 1.44
N GLY A 22 -1.45 -13.62 0.44
CA GLY A 22 -2.29 -12.77 -0.40
C GLY A 22 -3.08 -13.47 -1.52
N ALA A 23 -2.77 -14.74 -1.81
CA ALA A 23 -3.28 -15.45 -2.97
C ALA A 23 -4.69 -16.05 -2.81
N VAL A 24 -5.20 -16.18 -1.58
CA VAL A 24 -6.46 -16.87 -1.29
C VAL A 24 -7.47 -15.89 -0.71
N ALA A 25 -8.65 -15.76 -1.32
CA ALA A 25 -9.66 -14.76 -0.92
C ALA A 25 -10.22 -15.02 0.48
N LYS A 26 -10.23 -16.28 0.93
CA LYS A 26 -10.60 -16.66 2.31
C LYS A 26 -9.81 -15.89 3.37
N ASN A 27 -8.53 -15.59 3.12
CA ASN A 27 -7.67 -14.91 4.08
C ASN A 27 -8.09 -13.46 4.36
N TYR A 28 -8.81 -12.85 3.43
CA TYR A 28 -9.27 -11.47 3.59
C TYR A 28 -10.58 -11.38 4.37
N ARG A 29 -11.26 -12.49 4.70
CA ARG A 29 -12.59 -12.47 5.31
C ARG A 29 -12.52 -12.52 6.83
N GLU A 30 -13.63 -12.12 7.47
CA GLU A 30 -13.86 -12.32 8.91
C GLU A 30 -12.80 -11.68 9.81
N LYS A 31 -12.26 -10.53 9.40
CA LYS A 31 -11.31 -9.74 10.19
C LYS A 31 -11.73 -8.28 10.17
N SER A 32 -11.73 -7.67 11.35
CA SER A 32 -11.89 -6.23 11.53
C SER A 32 -10.65 -5.74 12.27
N VAL A 33 -9.89 -4.88 11.62
CA VAL A 33 -8.58 -4.39 12.07
C VAL A 33 -8.53 -2.88 11.97
N ASP A 34 -7.61 -2.25 12.68
CA ASP A 34 -7.35 -0.81 12.54
C ASP A 34 -6.28 -0.52 11.47
N VAL A 35 -5.41 -1.50 11.20
CA VAL A 35 -4.29 -1.38 10.29
C VAL A 35 -4.21 -2.59 9.37
N VAL A 36 -4.02 -2.37 8.08
CA VAL A 36 -3.66 -3.39 7.10
C VAL A 36 -2.31 -3.04 6.48
N CYS A 37 -1.45 -4.03 6.35
CA CYS A 37 -0.14 -3.90 5.72
C CYS A 37 -0.04 -4.89 4.56
N TYR A 38 0.36 -4.39 3.39
CA TYR A 38 0.69 -5.19 2.22
C TYR A 38 2.19 -5.15 2.01
N ASP A 39 2.83 -6.31 2.11
CA ASP A 39 4.24 -6.48 1.76
C ASP A 39 4.36 -7.10 0.37
N GLU A 40 5.36 -6.68 -0.40
CA GLU A 40 5.54 -7.04 -1.81
C GLU A 40 4.28 -6.93 -2.69
N LEU A 41 3.51 -5.84 -2.57
CA LEU A 41 2.26 -5.65 -3.31
C LEU A 41 2.37 -5.85 -4.84
N SER A 42 3.53 -5.59 -5.44
CA SER A 42 3.78 -5.86 -6.87
C SER A 42 3.68 -7.33 -7.28
N SER A 43 3.83 -8.27 -6.34
CA SER A 43 3.76 -9.71 -6.56
C SER A 43 2.32 -10.25 -6.45
N PHE A 44 1.36 -9.42 -6.05
CA PHE A 44 -0.01 -9.85 -5.87
C PHE A 44 -0.77 -9.84 -7.20
N GLU A 45 -1.62 -10.85 -7.38
CA GLU A 45 -2.54 -10.88 -8.51
C GLU A 45 -3.53 -9.70 -8.43
N PRO A 46 -3.82 -9.02 -9.56
CA PRO A 46 -4.81 -7.94 -9.63
C PRO A 46 -6.20 -8.35 -9.16
N ASP A 47 -6.52 -9.64 -9.25
CA ASP A 47 -7.80 -10.21 -8.88
C ASP A 47 -7.57 -11.51 -8.10
N VAL A 48 -7.99 -11.52 -6.84
CA VAL A 48 -7.88 -12.68 -5.96
C VAL A 48 -9.14 -13.52 -6.10
N GLU A 49 -9.02 -14.67 -6.75
CA GLU A 49 -10.12 -15.65 -6.92
C GLU A 49 -11.42 -15.06 -7.49
N LYS A 50 -11.34 -14.01 -8.34
CA LYS A 50 -12.50 -13.30 -8.92
C LYS A 50 -13.31 -12.46 -7.93
N GLU A 51 -12.75 -12.17 -6.76
CA GLU A 51 -13.37 -11.32 -5.74
C GLU A 51 -12.89 -9.87 -5.79
N GLY A 52 -11.86 -9.58 -6.59
CA GLY A 52 -11.30 -8.24 -6.78
C GLY A 52 -9.87 -8.09 -6.24
N SER A 53 -9.40 -6.83 -6.19
CA SER A 53 -8.01 -6.56 -5.86
C SER A 53 -7.70 -6.80 -4.37
N PRO A 54 -6.47 -7.22 -4.05
CA PRO A 54 -6.01 -7.38 -2.67
C PRO A 54 -6.19 -6.12 -1.81
N THR A 55 -5.92 -4.96 -2.41
CA THR A 55 -6.10 -3.65 -1.77
C THR A 55 -7.57 -3.41 -1.42
N LEU A 56 -8.49 -3.69 -2.34
CA LEU A 56 -9.92 -3.53 -2.11
C LEU A 56 -10.44 -4.50 -1.04
N LEU A 57 -10.02 -5.77 -1.09
CA LEU A 57 -10.47 -6.79 -0.14
C LEU A 57 -9.94 -6.57 1.29
N GLY A 58 -8.70 -6.11 1.41
CA GLY A 58 -8.09 -5.81 2.71
C GLY A 58 -8.49 -4.44 3.27
N ASP A 59 -8.62 -3.40 2.45
CA ASP A 59 -9.05 -2.07 2.93
C ASP A 59 -10.50 -2.10 3.48
N LYS A 60 -11.36 -3.03 3.00
CA LYS A 60 -12.67 -3.30 3.61
C LYS A 60 -12.60 -3.72 5.09
N ARG A 61 -11.44 -4.18 5.57
CA ARG A 61 -11.26 -4.64 6.96
C ARG A 61 -11.00 -3.52 7.95
N ILE A 62 -10.60 -2.34 7.45
CA ILE A 62 -10.36 -1.14 8.24
C ILE A 62 -11.53 -0.15 8.23
N GLU A 63 -12.59 -0.39 7.43
CA GLU A 63 -13.78 0.49 7.36
C GLU A 63 -14.45 0.73 8.71
N GLY A 64 -14.38 -0.27 9.61
CA GLY A 64 -14.94 -0.16 10.96
C GLY A 64 -13.99 0.42 12.02
N SER A 65 -12.81 0.92 11.62
CA SER A 65 -11.81 1.54 12.50
C SER A 65 -12.10 3.02 12.71
N VAL A 66 -11.78 3.53 13.90
CA VAL A 66 -11.82 4.97 14.19
C VAL A 66 -10.69 5.71 13.48
N TRP A 67 -9.55 5.07 13.29
CA TRP A 67 -8.34 5.64 12.68
C TRP A 67 -7.71 4.66 11.69
N PRO A 68 -8.38 4.38 10.56
CA PRO A 68 -7.95 3.36 9.61
C PRO A 68 -6.58 3.70 9.00
N LYS A 69 -5.70 2.69 8.91
CA LYS A 69 -4.42 2.81 8.20
C LYS A 69 -4.23 1.68 7.20
N SER A 70 -3.98 2.03 5.94
CA SER A 70 -3.59 1.12 4.87
C SER A 70 -2.13 1.40 4.50
N ILE A 71 -1.24 0.45 4.73
CA ILE A 71 0.19 0.56 4.48
C ILE A 71 0.56 -0.37 3.34
N ARG A 72 1.17 0.17 2.29
CA ARG A 72 1.49 -0.57 1.06
C ARG A 72 2.99 -0.47 0.79
N GLY A 73 3.70 -1.58 0.91
CA GLY A 73 5.14 -1.69 0.64
C GLY A 73 5.40 -2.63 -0.54
N SER A 74 6.26 -2.20 -1.47
CA SER A 74 6.75 -3.07 -2.54
C SER A 74 7.90 -2.40 -3.30
N THR A 75 8.72 -3.20 -3.95
CA THR A 75 9.58 -2.75 -5.05
C THR A 75 8.73 -2.59 -6.32
N PRO A 76 8.84 -1.47 -7.07
CA PRO A 76 8.16 -1.34 -8.36
C PRO A 76 8.76 -2.33 -9.39
N LYS A 77 7.89 -3.10 -10.05
CA LYS A 77 8.27 -4.08 -11.10
C LYS A 77 7.90 -3.54 -12.49
N VAL A 78 6.87 -4.11 -13.12
CA VAL A 78 6.46 -3.78 -14.49
C VAL A 78 5.65 -2.49 -14.51
N LYS A 79 6.12 -1.50 -15.28
CA LYS A 79 5.42 -0.21 -15.42
C LYS A 79 4.01 -0.42 -15.98
N GLY A 80 3.02 0.20 -15.36
CA GLY A 80 1.63 0.25 -15.83
C GLY A 80 0.73 -0.91 -15.39
N SER A 81 1.27 -2.07 -15.01
CA SER A 81 0.50 -3.18 -14.42
C SER A 81 0.70 -3.34 -12.91
N CYS A 82 1.73 -2.70 -12.37
CA CYS A 82 2.12 -2.86 -10.97
C CYS A 82 1.15 -2.16 -10.02
N GLN A 83 0.57 -2.91 -9.09
CA GLN A 83 -0.38 -2.39 -8.10
C GLN A 83 0.22 -1.28 -7.21
N ILE A 84 1.52 -1.38 -6.87
CA ILE A 84 2.17 -0.34 -6.05
C ILE A 84 2.34 0.98 -6.81
N GLU A 85 2.56 0.92 -8.14
CA GLU A 85 2.70 2.11 -8.97
C GLU A 85 1.35 2.81 -9.10
N LYS A 86 0.28 2.04 -9.32
CA LYS A 86 -1.09 2.56 -9.27
C LYS A 86 -1.37 3.25 -7.94
N ALA A 87 -1.06 2.59 -6.82
CA ALA A 87 -1.26 3.17 -5.48
C ALA A 87 -0.43 4.45 -5.26
N ALA A 88 0.80 4.51 -5.77
CA ALA A 88 1.66 5.69 -5.65
C ALA A 88 1.15 6.85 -6.52
N ASN A 89 0.64 6.56 -7.72
CA ASN A 89 0.08 7.57 -8.62
C ASN A 89 -1.28 8.12 -8.14
N GLU A 90 -2.06 7.32 -7.41
CA GLU A 90 -3.33 7.74 -6.80
C GLU A 90 -3.13 8.59 -5.54
N SER A 91 -1.91 8.66 -4.99
CA SER A 91 -1.60 9.45 -3.80
C SER A 91 -1.64 10.95 -4.10
N ALA A 92 -2.21 11.74 -3.19
CA ALA A 92 -2.18 13.21 -3.27
C ALA A 92 -0.76 13.78 -3.17
N HIS A 93 0.15 13.03 -2.55
CA HIS A 93 1.54 13.42 -2.36
C HIS A 93 2.47 12.33 -2.86
N PHE A 94 3.41 12.73 -3.69
CA PHE A 94 4.44 11.85 -4.22
C PHE A 94 5.82 12.37 -3.78
N MET A 95 6.43 11.65 -2.85
CA MET A 95 7.74 12.00 -2.30
C MET A 95 8.79 11.08 -2.89
N ARG A 96 9.95 11.64 -3.24
CA ARG A 96 11.13 10.88 -3.67
C ARG A 96 12.25 11.09 -2.68
N PHE A 97 13.05 10.06 -2.46
CA PHE A 97 14.31 10.20 -1.76
C PHE A 97 15.36 10.73 -2.73
N HIS A 98 15.90 11.92 -2.44
CA HIS A 98 16.94 12.56 -3.21
C HIS A 98 18.30 12.30 -2.56
N VAL A 99 19.27 11.90 -3.38
CA VAL A 99 20.66 11.68 -2.99
C VAL A 99 21.55 12.71 -3.70
N PRO A 100 22.58 13.25 -3.04
CA PRO A 100 23.50 14.16 -3.69
C PRO A 100 24.35 13.40 -4.72
N CYS A 101 24.54 13.99 -5.89
CA CYS A 101 25.46 13.45 -6.90
C CYS A 101 26.92 13.53 -6.38
N PRO A 102 27.71 12.45 -6.44
CA PRO A 102 29.10 12.48 -5.97
C PRO A 102 30.03 13.36 -6.81
N HIS A 103 29.61 13.79 -8.01
CA HIS A 103 30.42 14.62 -8.92
C HIS A 103 30.12 16.12 -8.82
N CYS A 104 28.84 16.50 -8.73
CA CYS A 104 28.42 17.91 -8.74
C CYS A 104 27.68 18.36 -7.47
N GLY A 105 27.31 17.43 -6.57
CA GLY A 105 26.54 17.73 -5.36
C GLY A 105 25.05 18.04 -5.61
N GLU A 106 24.59 18.10 -6.85
CA GLU A 106 23.17 18.31 -7.17
C GLU A 106 22.30 17.13 -6.69
N GLU A 107 21.10 17.43 -6.24
CA GLU A 107 20.16 16.42 -5.76
C GLU A 107 19.52 15.65 -6.92
N GLN A 108 19.71 14.33 -6.92
CA GLN A 108 19.13 13.43 -7.90
C GLN A 108 18.34 12.32 -7.18
N TYR A 109 17.25 11.85 -7.78
CA TYR A 109 16.59 10.63 -7.32
C TYR A 109 17.11 9.44 -8.12
N LEU A 110 17.12 8.26 -7.49
CA LEU A 110 17.57 7.04 -8.14
C LEU A 110 16.63 6.68 -9.30
N LYS A 111 17.19 6.67 -10.51
CA LYS A 111 16.55 6.11 -11.70
C LYS A 111 17.16 4.74 -11.95
N PHE A 112 16.39 3.68 -11.67
CA PHE A 112 16.79 2.35 -12.07
C PHE A 112 16.62 2.24 -13.58
N GLY A 113 17.72 2.00 -14.29
CA GLY A 113 17.71 1.85 -15.73
C GLY A 113 16.89 0.61 -16.11
N ASP A 114 15.92 0.80 -17.00
CA ASP A 114 15.54 -0.25 -17.94
C ASP A 114 16.85 -0.66 -18.66
N ALA A 115 17.03 -1.93 -19.05
CA ALA A 115 18.29 -2.52 -19.54
C ALA A 115 18.83 -1.96 -20.88
N VAL A 116 18.74 -0.65 -21.09
CA VAL A 116 19.36 0.10 -22.17
C VAL A 116 20.41 1.00 -21.53
N ARG A 117 21.67 0.53 -21.54
CA ARG A 117 22.86 1.38 -21.42
C ARG A 117 22.65 2.62 -22.30
N ARG A 118 22.63 3.80 -21.70
CA ARG A 118 22.96 5.03 -22.42
C ARG A 118 24.27 5.55 -21.85
N SER A 119 25.30 5.36 -22.67
CA SER A 119 26.53 6.12 -22.64
C SER A 119 26.21 7.61 -22.60
N VAL A 120 26.58 8.25 -21.49
CA VAL A 120 27.12 9.61 -21.48
C VAL A 120 28.25 9.61 -20.45
#